data_AF-X0GUA4-F1
#
_entry.id   AF-X0GUA4-F1
#
_cell.length_a   1.000
_cell.length_b   1.000
_cell.length_c   1.000
_cell.angle_alpha   90.00
_cell.angle_beta   90.00
_cell.angle_gamma   90.00
#
_symmetry.space_group_name_H-M   'P 1'
#
loop_
_entity.id
_entity.type
_entity.pdbx_description
1 polymer ?
#
loop_
_entity_poly.entity_id
_entity_poly.type
_entity_poly.pdbx_seq_one_letter_code
_entity_poly.pdbx_strand_id
1 'polypeptide(L)'
;MTFNSPVRLLHLSFRDYLVDPREKEKNEFWVDEKVTHRRLTSNCLRVMRGALRENMCGLSFPGVRRSTVDRLQLARCLAPEVQYACLYWVYHQTVVEYEQDDSQQVYRFLSTHFLHWLEAMSLIGRIGESLDILRSLARWKMRKALKFHH
;
A
#
# COMPACT_ATOMS: atom_id res chain seq x y z
N MET A 1 17.34 -7.61 -23.27
CA MET A 1 16.22 -6.67 -23.08
C MET A 1 15.28 -7.28 -22.05
N THR A 2 15.27 -6.79 -20.81
CA THR A 2 14.37 -7.27 -19.76
C THR A 2 13.22 -6.28 -19.60
N PHE A 3 12.00 -6.69 -19.95
CA PHE A 3 10.75 -5.93 -19.78
C PHE A 3 10.34 -5.85 -18.30
N ASN A 4 11.17 -5.23 -17.45
CA ASN A 4 10.91 -5.16 -16.00
C ASN A 4 10.63 -3.73 -15.48
N SER A 5 10.34 -2.80 -16.38
CA SER A 5 9.87 -1.46 -16.00
C SER A 5 8.35 -1.45 -15.87
N PRO A 6 7.78 -0.97 -14.76
CA PRO A 6 6.33 -0.86 -14.62
C PRO A 6 5.76 0.04 -15.72
N VAL A 7 4.59 -0.32 -16.23
CA VAL A 7 3.84 0.48 -17.21
C VAL A 7 3.56 1.86 -16.59
N ARG A 8 3.90 2.93 -17.31
CA ARG A 8 3.66 4.30 -16.87
C ARG A 8 2.67 4.98 -17.80
N LEU A 9 1.70 5.66 -17.21
CA LEU A 9 0.81 6.53 -17.95
C LEU A 9 1.60 7.76 -18.38
N LEU A 10 1.64 8.03 -19.68
CA LEU A 10 2.38 9.16 -20.25
C LEU A 10 1.60 10.48 -20.13
N HIS A 11 0.27 10.42 -19.98
CA HIS A 11 -0.58 11.61 -19.95
C HIS A 11 -1.72 11.47 -18.95
N LEU A 12 -1.97 12.53 -18.16
CA LEU A 12 -3.03 12.54 -17.13
C LEU A 12 -4.42 12.40 -17.73
N SER A 13 -4.68 12.99 -18.91
CA SER A 13 -5.99 12.84 -19.57
C SER A 13 -6.31 11.39 -19.93
N PHE A 14 -5.29 10.53 -20.11
CA PHE A 14 -5.52 9.12 -20.35
C PHE A 14 -6.00 8.41 -19.08
N ARG A 15 -5.43 8.74 -17.91
CA ARG A 15 -5.99 8.27 -16.63
C ARG A 15 -7.45 8.71 -16.50
N ASP A 16 -7.71 9.99 -16.74
CA ASP A 16 -9.04 10.57 -16.55
C ASP A 16 -10.06 9.92 -17.48
N TYR A 17 -9.68 9.66 -18.74
CA TYR A 17 -10.50 8.91 -19.70
C TYR A 17 -10.81 7.47 -19.24
N LEU A 18 -9.84 6.79 -18.63
CA LEU A 18 -10.02 5.41 -18.15
C LEU A 18 -10.96 5.33 -16.92
N VAL A 19 -10.99 6.35 -16.07
CA VAL A 19 -11.79 6.30 -14.82
C VAL A 19 -13.09 7.09 -14.88
N ASP A 20 -13.35 7.85 -15.95
CA ASP A 20 -14.55 8.68 -16.08
C ASP A 20 -15.83 7.82 -16.12
N PRO A 21 -16.74 7.92 -15.13
CA PRO A 21 -17.97 7.15 -15.09
C PRO A 21 -18.87 7.32 -16.31
N ARG A 22 -18.75 8.44 -17.04
CA ARG A 22 -19.51 8.71 -18.28
C ARG A 22 -19.08 7.82 -19.44
N GLU A 23 -17.87 7.27 -19.37
CA GLU A 23 -17.31 6.39 -20.38
C GLU A 23 -17.63 4.91 -20.11
N LYS A 24 -18.23 4.57 -18.97
CA LYS A 24 -18.48 3.17 -18.53
C LYS A 24 -19.15 2.29 -19.57
N GLU A 25 -20.13 2.82 -20.30
CA GLU A 25 -20.89 2.05 -21.32
C GLU A 25 -20.24 2.09 -22.71
N LYS A 26 -19.28 2.99 -22.93
CA LYS A 26 -18.72 3.30 -24.26
C LYS A 26 -17.25 2.89 -24.42
N ASN A 27 -16.54 2.78 -23.31
CA ASN A 27 -15.12 2.49 -23.25
C ASN A 27 -14.91 1.09 -22.65
N GLU A 28 -14.49 0.14 -23.48
CA GLU A 28 -14.18 -1.22 -23.05
C GLU A 28 -13.01 -1.30 -22.05
N PHE A 29 -12.16 -0.27 -22.01
CA PHE A 29 -11.04 -0.14 -21.09
C PHE A 29 -11.40 0.65 -19.83
N TRP A 30 -12.67 1.00 -19.62
CA TRP A 30 -13.10 1.73 -18.43
C TRP A 30 -12.77 0.95 -17.15
N VAL A 31 -12.26 1.68 -16.15
CA VAL A 31 -11.82 1.15 -14.87
C VAL A 31 -12.69 1.71 -13.77
N ASP A 32 -13.37 0.82 -13.05
CA ASP A 32 -14.00 1.19 -11.79
C ASP A 32 -12.92 1.51 -10.76
N GLU A 33 -12.72 2.80 -10.50
CA GLU A 33 -11.69 3.29 -9.58
C GLU A 33 -11.92 2.73 -8.16
N LYS A 34 -13.17 2.68 -7.69
CA LYS A 34 -13.47 2.15 -6.34
C LYS A 34 -13.08 0.68 -6.24
N VAL A 35 -13.57 -0.17 -7.16
CA VAL A 35 -13.25 -1.61 -7.17
C VAL A 35 -11.74 -1.82 -7.31
N THR A 36 -11.06 -1.01 -8.11
CA THR A 36 -9.62 -1.10 -8.34
C THR A 36 -8.82 -0.76 -7.09
N HIS A 37 -9.13 0.34 -6.40
CA HIS A 37 -8.52 0.68 -5.12
C HIS A 37 -8.73 -0.43 -4.10
N ARG A 38 -9.91 -1.08 -4.08
CA ARG A 38 -10.20 -2.17 -3.13
C ARG A 38 -9.32 -3.38 -3.38
N ARG A 39 -9.21 -3.76 -4.65
CA ARG A 39 -8.32 -4.84 -5.10
C ARG A 39 -6.87 -4.52 -4.77
N LEU A 40 -6.44 -3.28 -4.98
CA LEU A 40 -5.07 -2.84 -4.67
C LEU A 40 -4.78 -2.90 -3.17
N THR A 41 -5.70 -2.49 -2.29
CA THR A 41 -5.52 -2.68 -0.84
C THR A 41 -5.33 -4.16 -0.50
N SER A 42 -6.24 -5.02 -0.96
CA SER A 42 -6.17 -6.46 -0.65
C SER A 42 -4.86 -7.08 -1.18
N ASN A 43 -4.44 -6.70 -2.38
CA ASN A 43 -3.18 -7.14 -2.96
C ASN A 43 -1.95 -6.63 -2.18
N CYS A 44 -1.94 -5.37 -1.76
CA CYS A 44 -0.84 -4.83 -0.96
C CYS A 44 -0.73 -5.58 0.37
N LEU A 45 -1.86 -5.79 1.06
CA LEU A 45 -1.89 -6.57 2.31
C LEU A 45 -1.43 -8.01 2.10
N ARG A 46 -1.82 -8.65 0.99
CA ARG A 46 -1.37 -10.01 0.64
C ARG A 46 0.14 -10.07 0.39
N VAL A 47 0.68 -9.15 -0.41
CA VAL A 47 2.12 -9.06 -0.70
C VAL A 47 2.90 -8.86 0.60
N MET A 48 2.47 -7.92 1.44
CA MET A 48 3.14 -7.65 2.71
C MET A 48 3.07 -8.84 3.68
N ARG A 49 1.94 -9.56 3.77
CA ARG A 49 1.85 -10.77 4.62
C ARG A 49 2.82 -11.86 4.20
N GLY A 50 3.08 -12.01 2.90
CA GLY A 50 4.02 -13.01 2.38
C GLY A 50 5.48 -12.61 2.50
N ALA A 51 5.79 -11.31 2.53
CA ALA A 51 7.16 -10.80 2.49
C ALA A 51 7.67 -10.30 3.86
N LEU A 52 6.82 -9.65 4.65
CA LEU A 52 7.21 -9.00 5.90
C LEU A 52 7.36 -10.00 7.03
N ARG A 53 8.53 -9.98 7.66
CA ARG A 53 8.90 -10.78 8.84
C ARG A 53 9.93 -10.02 9.67
N GLU A 54 10.10 -10.43 10.91
CA GLU A 54 11.15 -9.88 11.77
C GLU A 54 12.53 -10.03 11.12
N ASN A 55 13.32 -8.96 11.20
CA ASN A 55 14.67 -8.91 10.66
C ASN A 55 14.72 -9.34 9.18
N MET A 56 13.83 -8.78 8.36
CA MET A 56 13.64 -9.24 6.98
C MET A 56 14.90 -9.10 6.12
N CYS A 57 15.80 -8.19 6.50
CA CYS A 57 17.10 -7.99 5.89
C CYS A 57 18.22 -8.88 6.45
N GLY A 58 18.00 -9.63 7.54
CA GLY A 58 19.05 -10.44 8.17
C GLY A 58 20.19 -9.57 8.72
N LEU A 59 19.85 -8.43 9.32
CA LEU A 59 20.79 -7.52 9.95
C LEU A 59 21.41 -8.18 11.19
N SER A 60 22.65 -7.81 11.49
CA SER A 60 23.43 -8.39 12.59
C SER A 60 22.86 -8.07 13.98
N PHE A 61 22.22 -6.92 14.16
CA PHE A 61 21.52 -6.55 15.39
C PHE A 61 20.38 -5.54 15.12
N PRO A 62 19.39 -5.42 16.02
CA PRO A 62 18.34 -4.42 15.90
C PRO A 62 18.90 -2.99 15.97
N GLY A 63 18.51 -2.12 15.03
CA GLY A 63 18.93 -0.71 15.03
C GLY A 63 20.19 -0.39 14.21
N VAL A 64 20.67 -1.34 13.39
CA VAL A 64 21.63 -1.05 12.31
C VAL A 64 21.11 0.13 11.48
N ARG A 65 21.97 1.14 11.26
CA ARG A 65 21.61 2.33 10.49
C ARG A 65 21.31 1.91 9.05
N ARG A 66 20.20 2.40 8.51
CA ARG A 66 19.84 2.16 7.09
C ARG A 66 21.01 2.45 6.13
N SER A 67 21.76 3.52 6.37
CA SER A 67 22.88 3.94 5.52
C SER A 67 24.05 2.95 5.48
N THR A 68 24.14 2.02 6.44
CA THR A 68 25.19 1.00 6.49
C THR A 68 24.72 -0.35 5.95
N VAL A 69 23.45 -0.48 5.55
CA VAL A 69 22.92 -1.70 4.93
C VAL A 69 23.30 -1.71 3.45
N ASP A 70 23.80 -2.83 2.96
CA ASP A 70 24.18 -2.99 1.57
C ASP A 70 22.97 -2.83 0.62
N ARG A 71 23.20 -2.20 -0.54
CA ARG A 71 22.13 -1.93 -1.51
C ARG A 71 21.57 -3.20 -2.14
N LEU A 72 22.42 -4.20 -2.40
CA LEU A 72 21.98 -5.47 -2.97
C LEU A 72 21.19 -6.27 -1.93
N GLN A 73 21.62 -6.24 -0.66
CA GLN A 73 20.86 -6.81 0.46
C GLN A 73 19.48 -6.16 0.58
N LEU A 74 19.38 -4.83 0.54
CA LEU A 74 18.09 -4.12 0.54
C LEU A 74 17.20 -4.52 -0.65
N ALA A 75 17.77 -4.59 -1.86
CA ALA A 75 17.02 -4.94 -3.07
C ALA A 75 16.48 -6.39 -3.02
N ARG A 76 17.21 -7.31 -2.39
CA ARG A 76 16.78 -8.71 -2.22
C ARG A 76 15.65 -8.85 -1.21
N CYS A 77 15.67 -8.06 -0.14
CA CYS A 77 14.69 -8.16 0.94
C CYS A 77 13.45 -7.31 0.70
N LEU A 78 13.58 -6.20 -0.03
CA LEU A 78 12.50 -5.28 -0.39
C LEU A 78 12.36 -5.21 -1.91
N ALA A 79 11.73 -6.24 -2.48
CA ALA A 79 11.35 -6.24 -3.89
C ALA A 79 10.43 -5.02 -4.20
N PRO A 80 10.42 -4.51 -5.44
CA PRO A 80 9.67 -3.30 -5.81
C PRO A 80 8.19 -3.33 -5.42
N GLU A 81 7.54 -4.48 -5.57
CA GLU A 81 6.14 -4.70 -5.20
C GLU A 81 5.90 -4.64 -3.68
N VAL A 82 6.88 -5.07 -2.87
CA VAL A 82 6.83 -4.96 -1.41
C VAL A 82 6.97 -3.50 -1.00
N GLN A 83 7.90 -2.77 -1.61
CA GLN A 83 8.06 -1.33 -1.37
C GLN A 83 6.78 -0.58 -1.71
N TYR A 84 6.19 -0.86 -2.89
CA TYR A 84 4.91 -0.28 -3.28
C TYR A 84 3.81 -0.58 -2.27
N ALA A 85 3.67 -1.84 -1.87
CA ALA A 85 2.66 -2.25 -0.91
C ALA A 85 2.83 -1.55 0.44
N CYS A 86 4.06 -1.43 0.95
CA CYS A 86 4.35 -0.73 2.21
C CYS A 86 3.98 0.76 2.17
N LEU A 87 4.18 1.42 1.01
CA LEU A 87 3.93 2.86 0.85
C LEU A 87 2.46 3.19 0.59
N TYR A 88 1.73 2.35 -0.17
CA TYR A 88 0.44 2.75 -0.75
C TYR A 88 -0.79 2.00 -0.22
N TRP A 89 -0.64 0.96 0.61
CA TRP A 89 -1.79 0.17 1.07
C TRP A 89 -2.87 1.01 1.77
N VAL A 90 -2.50 1.95 2.65
CA VAL A 90 -3.45 2.86 3.30
C VAL A 90 -4.01 3.89 2.33
N TYR A 91 -3.21 4.39 1.40
CA TYR A 91 -3.72 5.30 0.36
C TYR A 91 -4.88 4.64 -0.38
N HIS A 92 -4.71 3.40 -0.85
CA HIS A 92 -5.79 2.67 -1.51
C HIS A 92 -6.98 2.36 -0.60
N GLN A 93 -6.75 2.14 0.70
CA GLN A 93 -7.81 1.92 1.67
C GLN A 93 -8.66 3.18 1.92
N THR A 94 -8.05 4.36 1.85
CA THR A 94 -8.64 5.62 2.33
C THR A 94 -9.18 6.52 1.22
N VAL A 95 -8.75 6.34 -0.03
CA VAL A 95 -9.16 7.22 -1.14
C VAL A 95 -10.64 7.06 -1.52
N VAL A 96 -11.21 5.87 -1.33
CA VAL A 96 -12.59 5.58 -1.69
C VAL A 96 -13.33 5.00 -0.50
N GLU A 97 -14.59 5.41 -0.35
CA GLU A 97 -15.48 4.86 0.66
C GLU A 97 -16.13 3.57 0.14
N TYR A 98 -15.96 2.48 0.90
CA TYR A 98 -16.59 1.20 0.63
C TYR A 98 -17.77 0.99 1.59
N GLU A 99 -18.90 0.56 1.03
CA GLU A 99 -20.07 0.12 1.80
C GLU A 99 -19.71 -1.09 2.67
N GLN A 100 -18.94 -2.04 2.12
CA GLN A 100 -18.51 -3.22 2.86
C GLN A 100 -17.42 -2.89 3.90
N ASP A 101 -17.49 -3.54 5.07
CA ASP A 101 -16.50 -3.34 6.12
C ASP A 101 -15.22 -4.16 5.90
N ASP A 102 -14.21 -3.53 5.29
CA ASP A 102 -12.88 -4.10 5.14
C ASP A 102 -11.99 -3.89 6.39
N SER A 103 -12.53 -3.33 7.49
CA SER A 103 -11.76 -3.03 8.70
C SER A 103 -11.14 -4.26 9.35
N GLN A 104 -11.77 -5.43 9.20
CA GLN A 104 -11.27 -6.69 9.75
C GLN A 104 -9.96 -7.13 9.08
N GLN A 105 -9.79 -6.92 7.78
CA GLN A 105 -8.58 -7.31 7.06
C GLN A 105 -7.39 -6.44 7.49
N VAL A 106 -7.63 -5.14 7.64
CA VAL A 106 -6.66 -4.16 8.14
C VAL A 106 -6.27 -4.48 9.57
N TYR A 107 -7.25 -4.73 10.45
CA TYR A 107 -6.99 -5.08 11.85
C TYR A 107 -6.12 -6.33 11.95
N ARG A 108 -6.49 -7.43 11.26
CA ARG A 108 -5.70 -8.67 11.25
C ARG A 108 -4.27 -8.43 10.76
N PHE A 109 -4.09 -7.59 9.74
CA PHE A 109 -2.76 -7.25 9.26
C PHE A 109 -1.94 -6.51 10.33
N LEU A 110 -2.50 -5.47 10.95
CA LEU A 110 -1.79 -4.68 11.95
C LEU A 110 -1.48 -5.49 13.21
N SER A 111 -2.39 -6.35 13.66
CA SER A 111 -2.17 -7.21 14.83
C SER A 111 -0.97 -8.15 14.68
N THR A 112 -0.57 -8.49 13.45
CA THR A 112 0.53 -9.44 13.19
C THR A 112 1.77 -8.76 12.60
N HIS A 113 1.60 -7.79 11.69
CA HIS A 113 2.69 -7.23 10.89
C HIS A 113 2.96 -5.75 11.13
N PHE A 114 2.36 -5.10 12.13
CA PHE A 114 2.59 -3.68 12.38
C PHE A 114 4.08 -3.34 12.57
N LEU A 115 4.79 -4.07 13.43
CA LEU A 115 6.22 -3.84 13.65
C LEU A 115 7.07 -4.21 12.43
N HIS A 116 6.73 -5.30 11.73
CA HIS A 116 7.40 -5.67 10.48
C HIS A 116 7.24 -4.61 9.39
N TRP A 117 6.08 -3.96 9.32
CA TRP A 117 5.82 -2.85 8.41
C TRP A 117 6.65 -1.61 8.80
N LEU A 118 6.77 -1.27 10.08
CA LEU A 118 7.64 -0.17 10.52
C LEU A 118 9.12 -0.46 10.22
N GLU A 119 9.57 -1.69 10.41
CA GLU A 119 10.91 -2.13 10.03
C GLU A 119 11.14 -1.91 8.52
N ALA A 120 10.22 -2.38 7.68
CA ALA A 120 10.28 -2.17 6.24
C ALA A 120 10.28 -0.68 5.87
N MET A 121 9.42 0.15 6.49
CA MET A 121 9.40 1.60 6.27
C MET A 121 10.73 2.28 6.65
N SER A 122 11.40 1.78 7.70
CA SER A 122 12.75 2.24 8.09
C SER A 122 13.81 1.83 7.08
N LEU A 123 13.74 0.61 6.54
CA LEU A 123 14.65 0.10 5.51
C LEU A 123 14.46 0.78 4.14
N ILE A 124 13.22 1.14 3.80
CA ILE A 124 12.86 2.04 2.67
C ILE A 124 13.28 3.49 3.00
N GLY A 125 13.56 3.79 4.28
CA GLY A 125 13.89 5.10 4.85
C GLY A 125 12.84 6.16 4.60
N ARG A 126 11.59 5.73 4.71
CA ARG A 126 10.38 6.55 4.68
C ARG A 126 9.66 6.48 6.02
N ILE A 127 10.37 6.12 7.10
CA ILE A 127 9.78 5.95 8.44
C ILE A 127 9.02 7.18 8.93
N GLY A 128 9.48 8.39 8.58
CA GLY A 128 8.77 9.64 8.91
C GLY A 128 7.34 9.69 8.36
N GLU A 129 7.09 9.06 7.21
CA GLU A 129 5.76 9.03 6.59
C GLU A 129 4.83 7.99 7.22
N SER A 130 5.37 7.03 7.98
CA SER A 130 4.54 6.03 8.67
C SER A 130 3.52 6.69 9.60
N LEU A 131 3.89 7.81 10.23
CA LEU A 131 2.99 8.58 11.10
C LEU A 131 1.81 9.17 10.33
N ASP A 132 2.05 9.76 9.15
CA ASP A 132 1.00 10.36 8.34
C ASP A 132 0.09 9.29 7.70
N ILE A 133 0.68 8.15 7.35
CA ILE A 133 -0.06 6.96 6.92
C ILE A 133 -0.98 6.47 8.05
N LEU A 134 -0.47 6.32 9.28
CA LEU A 134 -1.27 5.88 10.43
C LEU A 134 -2.36 6.89 10.81
N ARG A 135 -2.07 8.20 10.76
CA ARG A 135 -3.07 9.27 10.97
C ARG A 135 -4.18 9.20 9.93
N SER A 136 -3.84 8.93 8.67
CA SER A 136 -4.84 8.80 7.60
C SER A 136 -5.72 7.57 7.81
N LEU A 137 -5.14 6.45 8.24
CA LEU A 137 -5.89 5.25 8.59
C LEU A 137 -6.83 5.47 9.79
N ALA A 138 -6.35 6.16 10.83
CA ALA A 138 -7.17 6.49 12.00
C ALA A 138 -8.36 7.39 11.64
N ARG A 139 -8.13 8.43 10.81
CA ARG A 139 -9.20 9.30 10.29
C ARG A 139 -10.24 8.52 9.48
N TRP A 140 -9.79 7.61 8.62
CA TRP A 140 -10.69 6.74 7.85
C TRP A 140 -11.58 5.89 8.78
N LYS A 141 -11.01 5.30 9.84
CA LYS A 141 -11.79 4.50 10.79
C LYS A 141 -12.81 5.35 11.57
N MET A 142 -12.45 6.57 11.96
CA MET A 142 -13.39 7.49 12.63
C MET A 142 -14.53 7.94 11.71
N ARG A 143 -14.25 8.25 10.43
CA ARG A 143 -15.29 8.61 9.45
C ARG A 143 -16.31 7.49 9.26
N LYS A 144 -15.87 6.23 9.26
CA LYS A 144 -16.80 5.09 9.22
C LYS A 144 -17.65 5.01 10.48
N ALA A 145 -17.07 5.15 11.67
CA ALA A 145 -17.81 5.05 12.94
C ALA A 145 -18.95 6.08 13.05
N LEU A 146 -18.74 7.32 12.58
CA LEU A 146 -19.74 8.39 12.61
C LEU A 146 -20.93 8.15 11.65
N LYS A 147 -20.75 7.34 10.60
CA LYS A 147 -21.82 7.04 9.63
C LYS A 147 -22.73 5.87 10.04
N PHE A 148 -22.38 5.10 11.07
CA PHE A 148 -23.22 4.03 11.63
C PHE A 148 -24.12 4.50 12.79
N HIS A 149 -24.19 5.81 13.04
CA HIS A 149 -25.04 6.41 14.09
C HIS A 149 -26.17 7.29 13.53
N HIS A 150 -26.43 7.19 12.23
CA HIS A 150 -27.61 7.71 11.54
C HIS A 150 -28.21 6.60 10.68
#